data_AF-A0A551Z1W2-F1
#
_entry.id   AF-A0A551Z1W2-F1
#
_cell.length_a   1.000
_cell.length_b   1.000
_cell.length_c   1.000
_cell.angle_alpha   90.00
_cell.angle_beta   90.00
_cell.angle_gamma   90.00
#
_symmetry.space_group_name_H-M   'P 1'
#
loop_
_entity.id
_entity.type
_entity.pdbx_description
1 polymer ?
#
loop_
_entity_poly.entity_id
_entity_poly.type
_entity_poly.pdbx_seq_one_letter_code
_entity_poly.pdbx_strand_id
1 'polypeptide(L)'
;MSNVMSDRHHYCTMEPVAKVKLVEGENALKQIRQALGMSQRKFAEALGTYQKTVVRWENGETKAMLSLAQIKALQKAMRQIGLDIEDLPDDL
;
A
#
# COMPACT_ATOMS: atom_id res chain seq x y z
N MET A 1 -17.47 -5.32 46.09
CA MET A 1 -16.00 -5.55 46.21
C MET A 1 -15.78 -6.95 45.65
N SER A 2 -15.18 -7.20 44.48
CA SER A 2 -14.08 -6.50 43.82
C SER A 2 -14.20 -6.70 42.29
N ASN A 3 -13.90 -5.62 41.57
CA ASN A 3 -13.70 -5.58 40.13
C ASN A 3 -12.35 -6.21 39.78
N VAL A 4 -12.28 -7.08 38.77
CA VAL A 4 -11.10 -7.15 37.90
C VAL A 4 -11.49 -7.64 36.50
N MET A 5 -11.37 -6.70 35.57
CA MET A 5 -11.30 -6.87 34.13
C MET A 5 -10.28 -7.96 33.76
N SER A 6 -10.65 -8.85 32.84
CA SER A 6 -9.67 -9.54 32.02
C SER A 6 -10.06 -9.26 30.58
N ASP A 7 -9.48 -8.17 30.06
CA ASP A 7 -9.48 -7.82 28.66
C ASP A 7 -9.05 -9.02 27.84
N ARG A 8 -10.01 -9.59 27.11
CA ARG A 8 -9.74 -10.51 26.00
C ARG A 8 -8.92 -9.72 24.98
N HIS A 9 -7.60 -9.79 25.14
CA HIS A 9 -6.67 -9.56 24.07
C HIS A 9 -6.99 -10.61 23.01
N HIS A 10 -7.83 -10.19 22.06
CA HIS A 10 -7.97 -10.88 20.79
C HIS A 10 -6.60 -10.73 20.13
N TYR A 11 -5.72 -11.68 20.40
CA TYR A 11 -4.46 -11.81 19.70
C TYR A 11 -4.83 -11.96 18.23
N CYS A 12 -4.73 -10.84 17.50
CA CYS A 12 -4.74 -10.80 16.06
C CYS A 12 -3.52 -11.63 15.65
N THR A 13 -3.75 -12.93 15.43
CA THR A 13 -2.79 -13.81 14.80
C THR A 13 -2.49 -13.17 13.45
N MET A 14 -1.33 -12.52 13.36
CA MET A 14 -0.80 -12.04 12.10
C MET A 14 -0.51 -13.30 11.28
N GLU A 15 -1.48 -13.71 10.48
CA GLU A 15 -1.26 -14.70 9.43
C GLU A 15 -0.15 -14.19 8.51
N PRO A 16 0.78 -15.05 8.06
CA PRO A 16 1.81 -14.64 7.14
C PRO A 16 1.14 -14.26 5.81
N VAL A 17 0.97 -12.96 5.58
CA VAL A 17 0.54 -12.46 4.27
C VAL A 17 1.59 -12.89 3.26
N ALA A 18 1.23 -13.79 2.35
CA ALA A 18 2.11 -14.20 1.27
C ALA A 18 2.60 -12.94 0.54
N LYS A 19 3.91 -12.72 0.53
CA LYS A 19 4.50 -11.53 -0.11
C LYS A 19 4.14 -11.52 -1.59
N VAL A 20 3.50 -10.43 -2.03
CA VAL A 20 3.22 -10.22 -3.46
C VAL A 20 4.54 -10.04 -4.20
N LYS A 21 4.73 -10.74 -5.32
CA LYS A 21 5.89 -10.52 -6.19
C LYS A 21 5.53 -9.49 -7.25
N LEU A 22 6.33 -8.43 -7.36
CA LEU A 22 6.22 -7.47 -8.45
C LEU A 22 6.83 -8.08 -9.72
N VAL A 23 6.14 -7.89 -10.85
CA VAL A 23 6.59 -8.27 -12.19
C VAL A 23 7.38 -7.13 -12.78
N GLU A 24 8.60 -7.41 -13.25
CA GLU A 24 9.45 -6.44 -13.94
C GLU A 24 8.81 -5.97 -15.26
N GLY A 25 8.99 -4.69 -15.59
CA GLY A 25 8.43 -4.08 -16.80
C GLY A 25 6.94 -3.70 -16.72
N GLU A 26 6.26 -4.07 -15.63
CA GLU A 26 4.91 -3.57 -15.32
C GLU A 26 4.96 -2.45 -14.27
N ASN A 27 4.02 -1.50 -14.36
CA ASN A 27 3.98 -0.38 -13.42
C ASN A 27 3.77 -0.85 -11.97
N ALA A 28 4.76 -0.61 -11.10
CA ALA A 28 4.75 -1.10 -9.72
C ALA A 28 3.57 -0.56 -8.90
N LEU A 29 3.19 0.72 -9.07
CA LEU A 29 2.06 1.30 -8.35
C LEU A 29 0.73 0.64 -8.72
N LYS A 30 0.54 0.31 -10.01
CA LYS A 30 -0.62 -0.44 -10.49
C LYS A 30 -0.70 -1.83 -9.85
N GLN A 31 0.42 -2.55 -9.81
CA GLN A 31 0.50 -3.87 -9.22
C GLN A 31 0.19 -3.84 -7.72
N ILE A 32 0.78 -2.91 -6.96
CA ILE A 32 0.52 -2.70 -5.53
C ILE A 32 -0.97 -2.41 -5.31
N ARG A 33 -1.56 -1.51 -6.11
CA ARG A 33 -2.99 -1.19 -6.01
C ARG A 33 -3.87 -2.42 -6.25
N GLN A 34 -3.57 -3.20 -7.27
CA GLN A 34 -4.33 -4.41 -7.62
C GLN A 34 -4.22 -5.47 -6.52
N ALA A 35 -3.03 -5.67 -5.95
CA ALA A 35 -2.81 -6.54 -4.81
C ALA A 35 -3.58 -6.10 -3.57
N LEU A 36 -3.74 -4.79 -3.36
CA LEU A 36 -4.58 -4.21 -2.30
C LEU A 36 -6.09 -4.32 -2.59
N GLY A 37 -6.50 -4.80 -3.77
CA GLY A 37 -7.91 -4.87 -4.18
C GLY A 37 -8.55 -3.49 -4.34
N MET A 38 -7.76 -2.44 -4.58
CA MET A 38 -8.25 -1.05 -4.60
C MET A 38 -8.57 -0.57 -6.03
N SER A 39 -9.63 0.23 -6.14
CA SER A 39 -9.83 1.10 -7.31
C SER A 39 -8.79 2.24 -7.32
N GLN A 40 -8.51 2.81 -8.50
CA GLN A 40 -7.59 3.96 -8.62
C GLN A 40 -8.01 5.13 -7.73
N ARG A 41 -9.32 5.36 -7.57
CA ARG A 41 -9.84 6.42 -6.69
C ARG A 41 -9.54 6.12 -5.21
N LYS A 42 -9.81 4.90 -4.73
CA LYS A 42 -9.48 4.51 -3.34
C LYS A 42 -7.99 4.57 -3.06
N PHE A 43 -7.17 4.17 -4.04
CA PHE A 43 -5.71 4.25 -3.92
C PHE A 43 -5.23 5.69 -3.86
N ALA A 44 -5.78 6.58 -4.69
CA ALA A 44 -5.47 8.01 -4.64
C ALA A 44 -5.87 8.65 -3.30
N GLU A 45 -7.06 8.31 -2.77
CA GLU A 45 -7.52 8.73 -1.45
C GLU A 45 -6.55 8.26 -0.35
N ALA A 46 -6.11 7.00 -0.40
CA ALA A 46 -5.13 6.45 0.56
C ALA A 46 -3.78 7.18 0.52
N LEU A 47 -3.36 7.65 -0.65
CA LEU A 47 -2.13 8.43 -0.84
C LEU A 47 -2.34 9.94 -0.63
N GLY A 48 -3.56 10.42 -0.42
CA GLY A 48 -3.85 11.86 -0.35
C GLY A 48 -3.54 12.60 -1.66
N THR A 49 -3.84 11.99 -2.80
CA THR A 49 -3.68 12.57 -4.15
C THR A 49 -4.97 12.46 -4.96
N TYR A 50 -4.97 12.97 -6.19
CA TYR A 50 -6.10 12.87 -7.10
C TYR A 50 -6.06 11.59 -7.93
N GLN A 51 -7.24 11.00 -8.22
CA GLN A 51 -7.35 9.83 -9.09
C GLN A 51 -6.65 10.03 -10.44
N LYS A 52 -6.80 11.21 -11.05
CA LYS A 52 -6.14 11.54 -12.33
C LYS A 52 -4.62 11.42 -12.27
N THR A 53 -4.03 11.72 -11.11
CA THR A 53 -2.59 11.63 -10.89
C THR A 53 -2.15 10.17 -10.87
N VAL A 54 -2.91 9.32 -10.18
CA VAL A 54 -2.67 7.86 -10.17
C VAL A 54 -2.81 7.27 -11.56
N VAL A 55 -3.84 7.65 -12.34
CA VAL A 55 -4.00 7.19 -13.74
C VAL A 55 -2.75 7.49 -14.57
N ARG A 56 -2.23 8.73 -14.49
CA ARG A 56 -1.03 9.14 -15.21
C ARG A 56 0.21 8.35 -14.80
N TRP A 57 0.38 8.12 -13.50
CA TRP A 57 1.48 7.30 -12.99
C TRP A 57 1.38 5.86 -13.49
N GLU A 58 0.19 5.25 -13.41
CA GLU A 58 -0.02 3.86 -13.81
C GLU A 58 0.13 3.62 -15.32
N ASN A 59 -0.18 4.62 -16.13
CA ASN A 59 -0.02 4.58 -17.58
C ASN A 59 1.40 4.98 -18.04
N GLY A 60 2.28 5.41 -17.13
CA GLY A 60 3.61 5.91 -17.48
C GLY A 60 3.60 7.29 -18.16
N GLU A 61 2.49 8.02 -18.12
CA GLU A 61 2.38 9.37 -18.70
C GLU A 61 3.24 10.38 -17.93
N THR A 62 3.45 10.13 -16.63
CA THR A 62 4.33 10.94 -15.77
C THR A 62 5.00 10.06 -14.72
N LYS A 63 6.26 10.32 -14.40
CA LYS A 63 6.97 9.66 -13.29
C LYS A 63 6.31 9.98 -11.94
N ALA A 64 6.24 9.01 -11.04
CA ALA A 64 5.65 9.22 -9.72
C ALA A 64 6.55 10.04 -8.80
N MET A 65 6.25 11.34 -8.68
CA MET A 65 6.91 12.23 -7.73
C MET A 65 6.12 12.25 -6.42
N LEU A 66 6.48 11.36 -5.49
CA LEU A 66 5.81 11.24 -4.18
C LEU A 66 6.47 12.15 -3.14
N SER A 67 5.65 12.91 -2.41
CA SER A 67 6.08 13.60 -1.19
C SER A 67 6.36 12.60 -0.06
N LEU A 68 7.10 13.01 0.98
CA LEU A 68 7.37 12.15 2.14
C LEU A 68 6.08 11.63 2.82
N ALA A 69 5.02 12.43 2.87
CA ALA A 69 3.73 12.00 3.40
C ALA A 69 3.11 10.88 2.54
N GLN A 70 3.20 11.02 1.22
CA GLN A 70 2.74 10.00 0.26
C GLN A 70 3.57 8.73 0.34
N ILE A 71 4.89 8.84 0.49
CA ILE A 71 5.78 7.68 0.69
C ILE A 71 5.40 6.91 1.95
N LYS A 72 5.19 7.62 3.07
CA LYS A 72 4.74 6.99 4.33
C LYS A 72 3.37 6.33 4.18
N ALA A 73 2.44 6.97 3.47
CA ALA A 73 1.12 6.40 3.18
C ALA A 73 1.22 5.14 2.31
N LEU A 74 2.05 5.19 1.25
CA LEU A 74 2.31 4.07 0.37
C LEU A 74 2.93 2.89 1.13
N GLN A 75 3.99 3.12 1.91
CA GLN A 75 4.62 2.09 2.73
C GLN A 75 3.62 1.44 3.70
N LYS A 76 2.78 2.24 4.36
CA LYS A 76 1.72 1.73 5.23
C LYS A 76 0.72 0.84 4.48
N ALA A 77 0.38 1.17 3.25
CA ALA A 77 -0.49 0.35 2.41
C ALA A 77 0.22 -0.95 1.99
N MET A 78 1.45 -0.86 1.49
CA MET A 78 2.25 -2.00 1.03
C MET A 78 2.44 -3.08 2.11
N ARG A 79 2.60 -2.67 3.38
CA ARG A 79 2.74 -3.61 4.50
C ARG A 79 1.53 -4.53 4.68
N GLN A 80 0.34 -4.14 4.19
CA GLN A 80 -0.86 -4.97 4.24
C GLN A 80 -0.80 -6.16 3.27
N ILE A 81 0.08 -6.08 2.25
CA ILE A 81 0.30 -7.12 1.24
C ILE A 81 1.71 -7.74 1.36
N GLY A 82 2.37 -7.55 2.50
CA GLY A 82 3.68 -8.13 2.79
C GLY A 82 4.86 -7.49 2.04
N LEU A 83 4.67 -6.28 1.48
CA LEU A 83 5.70 -5.49 0.80
C LEU A 83 6.16 -4.30 1.66
N ASP A 84 7.41 -3.88 1.51
CA ASP A 84 7.94 -2.64 2.06
C ASP A 84 8.58 -1.78 0.95
N ILE A 85 8.94 -0.54 1.27
CA ILE A 85 9.50 0.43 0.31
C ILE A 85 10.80 -0.08 -0.33
N GLU A 86 11.55 -0.93 0.38
CA GLU A 86 12.79 -1.55 -0.11
C GLU A 86 12.53 -2.60 -1.20
N ASP A 87 11.29 -3.09 -1.33
CA ASP A 87 10.91 -4.03 -2.39
C ASP A 87 10.47 -3.30 -3.68
N LEU A 88 10.43 -1.96 -3.69
CA LEU A 88 10.12 -1.19 -4.90
C LEU A 88 11.30 -1.21 -5.88
N PRO A 89 11.02 -1.19 -7.18
CA PRO A 89 12.07 -0.96 -8.15
C PRO A 89 12.50 0.52 -8.13
N ASP A 90 13.76 0.80 -8.47
CA ASP A 90 14.35 2.14 -8.46
C ASP A 90 13.74 3.08 -9.52
N ASP A 91 13.04 2.53 -10.50
CA ASP A 91 12.51 3.22 -11.68
C ASP A 91 11.03 3.64 -11.59
N LEU A 92 10.49 3.75 -10.37
CA LEU A 92 9.11 4.15 -10.06
C LEU A 92 8.54 5.32 -10.88
#